data_AF-A0AAQ0RYK8-F1
#
_entry.id   AF-A0AAQ0RYK8-F1
#
_cell.length_a   1.000
_cell.length_b   1.000
_cell.length_c   1.000
_cell.angle_alpha   90.00
_cell.angle_beta   90.00
_cell.angle_gamma   90.00
#
_symmetry.space_group_name_H-M   'P 1'
#
loop_
_entity.id
_entity.type
_entity.pdbx_description
1 polymer ?
#
loop_
_entity_poly.entity_id
_entity_poly.type
_entity_poly.pdbx_seq_one_letter_code
_entity_poly.pdbx_strand_id
1 'polypeptide(L)'
;MRNYHSMVDTYKNKPSDVNELKYMNLESIVKGITEVYNDSEVKVQQIIKLTWWKDKKYTDEVIASVIGITEYTLRHAREVILKRVAKAVEYV
;
A
#
# COMPACT_ATOMS: atom_id res chain seq x y z
N MET A 1 1.78 -6.14 4.62
CA MET A 1 2.55 -5.03 4.04
C MET A 1 3.12 -4.19 5.17
N ARG A 2 4.37 -3.72 5.07
CA ARG A 2 4.91 -2.72 6.03
C ARG A 2 4.08 -1.44 5.93
N ASN A 3 4.07 -0.63 6.99
CA ASN A 3 3.47 0.70 6.96
C ASN A 3 4.15 1.52 5.83
N TYR A 4 3.36 2.08 4.92
CA TYR A 4 3.95 2.79 3.79
C TYR A 4 4.60 4.14 4.16
N HIS A 5 4.16 4.84 5.21
CA HIS A 5 4.88 6.02 5.68
C HIS A 5 6.29 5.67 6.15
N SER A 6 6.46 4.57 6.89
CA SER A 6 7.79 4.06 7.26
C SER A 6 8.65 3.71 6.04
N MET A 7 8.05 3.17 4.98
CA MET A 7 8.73 2.89 3.71
C MET A 7 9.16 4.19 3.00
N VAL A 8 8.28 5.19 2.94
CA VAL A 8 8.58 6.51 2.37
C VAL A 8 9.67 7.23 3.14
N ASP A 9 9.65 7.17 4.47
CA ASP A 9 10.68 7.79 5.31
C ASP A 9 12.04 7.15 5.08
N THR A 10 12.09 5.82 4.97
CA THR A 10 13.32 5.09 4.64
C THR A 10 13.81 5.45 3.23
N TYR A 11 12.91 5.54 2.26
CA TYR A 11 13.22 5.95 0.90
C TYR A 11 13.81 7.37 0.84
N LYS A 12 13.17 8.34 1.49
CA LYS A 12 13.59 9.74 1.49
C LYS A 12 14.91 9.98 2.20
N ASN A 13 15.15 9.28 3.31
CA ASN A 13 16.33 9.50 4.15
C ASN A 13 17.53 8.65 3.74
N LYS A 14 17.34 7.64 2.87
CA LYS A 14 18.37 6.71 2.36
C LYS A 14 19.44 6.37 3.41
N PRO A 15 19.10 5.58 4.44
CA PRO A 15 20.04 5.22 5.50
C PRO A 15 21.30 4.58 4.90
N SER A 16 22.46 4.94 5.43
CA SER A 16 23.77 4.50 4.93
C SER A 16 24.01 2.98 5.04
N ASP A 17 23.20 2.28 5.81
CA ASP A 17 23.22 0.83 6.03
C ASP A 17 22.33 0.03 5.05
N VAL A 18 21.56 0.70 4.19
CA VAL A 18 20.71 0.03 3.20
C VAL A 18 21.51 -0.29 1.93
N ASN A 19 21.67 -1.58 1.64
CA ASN A 19 22.23 -2.06 0.38
C ASN A 19 21.43 -1.50 -0.82
N GLU A 20 22.14 -1.08 -1.87
CA GLU A 20 21.59 -0.55 -3.12
C GLU A 20 20.44 -1.38 -3.70
N LEU A 21 20.56 -2.71 -3.74
CA LEU A 21 19.48 -3.57 -4.26
C LEU A 21 18.22 -3.52 -3.38
N LYS A 22 18.39 -3.42 -2.05
CA LYS A 22 17.26 -3.23 -1.13
C LYS A 22 16.63 -1.85 -1.31
N TYR A 23 17.44 -0.83 -1.57
CA TYR A 23 16.97 0.53 -1.83
C TYR A 23 16.17 0.60 -3.13
N MET A 24 16.67 0.03 -4.23
CA MET A 24 15.96 -0.01 -5.52
C MET A 24 14.61 -0.73 -5.39
N ASN A 25 14.57 -1.87 -4.70
CA ASN A 25 13.32 -2.58 -4.45
C ASN A 25 12.33 -1.75 -3.62
N LEU A 26 12.82 -1.07 -2.58
CA LEU A 26 11.99 -0.17 -1.77
C LEU A 26 11.43 0.98 -2.60
N GLU A 27 12.28 1.62 -3.42
CA GLU A 27 11.89 2.69 -4.33
C GLU A 27 10.80 2.24 -5.30
N SER A 28 10.99 1.10 -5.97
CA SER A 28 9.98 0.55 -6.88
C SER A 28 8.65 0.33 -6.18
N ILE A 29 8.65 -0.30 -4.98
CA ILE A 29 7.42 -0.54 -4.24
C ILE A 29 6.73 0.77 -3.82
N VAL A 30 7.49 1.76 -3.33
CA VAL A 30 6.93 3.06 -2.95
C VAL A 30 6.31 3.76 -4.16
N LYS A 31 6.99 3.76 -5.32
CA LYS A 31 6.48 4.34 -6.57
C LYS A 31 5.23 3.60 -7.05
N GLY A 32 5.25 2.27 -7.11
CA GLY A 32 4.10 1.48 -7.55
C GLY A 32 2.86 1.64 -6.66
N ILE A 33 3.04 1.74 -5.33
CA ILE A 33 1.92 2.05 -4.41
C ILE A 33 1.40 3.47 -4.67
N THR A 34 2.28 4.45 -4.90
CA THR A 34 1.91 5.85 -5.17
C THR A 34 1.10 5.96 -6.45
N GLU A 35 1.56 5.31 -7.53
CA GLU A 35 0.88 5.28 -8.82
C GLU A 35 -0.51 4.64 -8.70
N VAL A 36 -0.60 3.43 -8.13
CA VAL A 36 -1.88 2.75 -7.95
C VAL A 36 -2.85 3.58 -7.12
N TYR A 37 -2.37 4.28 -6.09
CA TYR A 37 -3.22 5.15 -5.30
C TYR A 37 -3.73 6.35 -6.11
N ASN A 38 -2.86 7.04 -6.84
CA ASN A 38 -3.24 8.22 -7.63
C ASN A 38 -4.23 7.85 -8.76
N ASP A 39 -4.07 6.68 -9.35
CA ASP A 39 -4.91 6.15 -10.43
C ASP A 39 -6.12 5.34 -9.92
N SER A 40 -6.47 5.50 -8.65
CA SER A 40 -7.60 4.80 -8.05
C SER A 40 -8.73 5.75 -7.70
N GLU A 41 -9.96 5.25 -7.81
CA GLU A 41 -11.15 5.93 -7.33
C GLU A 41 -11.07 6.20 -5.81
N VAL A 42 -11.81 7.22 -5.36
CA VAL A 42 -11.83 7.68 -3.95
C VAL A 42 -12.05 6.53 -2.97
N LYS A 43 -12.94 5.58 -3.28
CA LYS A 43 -13.22 4.43 -2.40
C LYS A 43 -12.00 3.53 -2.26
N VAL A 44 -11.28 3.26 -3.35
CA VAL A 44 -10.06 2.44 -3.34
C VAL A 44 -8.93 3.17 -2.62
N GLN A 45 -8.81 4.49 -2.83
CA GLN A 45 -7.87 5.34 -2.08
C GLN A 45 -8.10 5.26 -0.55
N GLN A 46 -9.36 5.24 -0.11
CA GLN A 46 -9.70 5.08 1.31
C GLN A 46 -9.34 3.69 1.84
N ILE A 47 -9.56 2.62 1.05
CA ILE A 47 -9.12 1.26 1.42
C ILE A 47 -7.60 1.20 1.60
N ILE A 48 -6.83 1.82 0.69
CA ILE A 48 -5.36 1.92 0.78
C ILE A 48 -4.96 2.62 2.09
N LYS A 49 -5.54 3.80 2.35
CA LYS A 49 -5.31 4.61 3.56
C LYS A 49 -5.51 3.82 4.85
N LEU A 50 -6.69 3.20 4.98
CA LEU A 50 -7.11 2.51 6.20
C LEU A 50 -6.38 1.18 6.40
N THR A 51 -5.89 0.56 5.33
CA THR A 51 -5.19 -0.72 5.41
C THR A 51 -3.67 -0.57 5.64
N TRP A 52 -3.01 0.39 4.97
CA TRP A 52 -1.54 0.40 4.87
C TRP A 52 -0.85 1.71 5.28
N TRP A 53 -1.59 2.81 5.46
CA TRP A 53 -1.00 4.11 5.86
C TRP A 53 -1.19 4.46 7.31
N LYS A 54 -2.37 4.17 7.88
CA LYS A 54 -2.58 4.41 9.30
C LYS A 54 -1.75 3.43 10.13
N ASP A 55 -0.98 3.95 11.08
CA ASP A 55 -0.24 3.14 12.07
C ASP A 55 -1.17 2.30 12.96
N LYS A 56 -2.44 2.72 13.09
CA LYS A 56 -3.47 1.92 13.73
C LYS A 56 -3.83 0.75 12.82
N LYS A 57 -3.56 -0.46 13.31
CA LYS A 57 -4.08 -1.71 12.75
C LYS A 57 -5.57 -1.83 13.08
N TYR A 58 -6.42 -1.26 12.24
CA TYR A 58 -7.86 -1.49 12.33
C TYR A 58 -8.20 -2.92 11.91
N THR A 59 -9.25 -3.50 12.51
CA THR A 59 -9.78 -4.80 12.07
C THR A 59 -10.47 -4.67 10.72
N ASP A 60 -10.59 -5.78 10.01
CA ASP A 60 -11.30 -5.83 8.71
C ASP A 60 -12.75 -5.39 8.86
N GLU A 61 -13.42 -5.78 9.94
CA GLU A 61 -14.77 -5.37 10.29
C GLU A 61 -14.92 -3.84 10.39
N VAL A 62 -14.01 -3.18 11.12
CA VAL A 62 -14.04 -1.72 11.28
C VAL A 62 -13.82 -1.02 9.94
N ILE A 63 -12.85 -1.48 9.14
CA ILE A 63 -12.57 -0.90 7.83
C ILE A 63 -13.76 -1.11 6.89
N ALA A 64 -14.31 -2.32 6.84
CA ALA A 64 -15.46 -2.66 6.01
C ALA A 64 -16.68 -1.81 6.37
N SER A 65 -16.94 -1.64 7.67
CA SER A 65 -18.00 -0.76 8.20
C SER A 65 -17.84 0.69 7.77
N VAL A 66 -16.63 1.27 7.93
CA VAL A 66 -16.35 2.67 7.55
C VAL A 66 -16.49 2.90 6.04
N ILE A 67 -16.11 1.92 5.22
CA ILE A 67 -16.20 2.00 3.76
C ILE A 67 -17.62 1.70 3.25
N GLY A 68 -18.47 1.06 4.08
CA GLY A 68 -19.81 0.62 3.69
C GLY A 68 -19.80 -0.58 2.75
N ILE A 69 -18.92 -1.55 3.00
CA ILE A 69 -18.81 -2.81 2.22
C ILE A 69 -18.72 -4.02 3.16
N THR A 70 -18.81 -5.23 2.61
CA THR A 70 -18.57 -6.45 3.38
C THR A 70 -17.08 -6.70 3.58
N GLU A 71 -16.71 -7.45 4.63
CA GLU A 71 -15.33 -7.91 4.82
C GLU A 71 -14.81 -8.71 3.63
N TYR A 72 -15.67 -9.53 3.01
CA TYR A 72 -15.31 -10.30 1.82
C TYR A 72 -14.94 -9.38 0.65
N THR A 73 -15.76 -8.36 0.39
CA THR A 73 -15.47 -7.33 -0.63
C THR A 73 -14.19 -6.56 -0.31
N LEU A 74 -13.94 -6.25 0.97
CA LEU A 74 -12.71 -5.58 1.39
C LEU A 74 -11.47 -6.44 1.12
N ARG A 75 -11.52 -7.75 1.44
CA ARG A 75 -10.42 -8.69 1.16
C ARG A 75 -10.15 -8.79 -0.33
N HIS A 76 -11.20 -8.94 -1.14
CA HIS A 76 -11.08 -8.98 -2.60
C HIS A 76 -10.47 -7.67 -3.16
N ALA A 77 -10.93 -6.51 -2.68
CA ALA A 77 -10.38 -5.23 -3.09
C ALA A 77 -8.89 -5.11 -2.78
N ARG A 78 -8.45 -5.58 -1.61
CA ARG A 78 -7.02 -5.58 -1.24
C ARG A 78 -6.18 -6.49 -2.15
N GLU A 79 -6.68 -7.67 -2.50
CA GLU A 79 -5.99 -8.54 -3.47
C GLU A 79 -5.86 -7.88 -4.84
N VAL A 80 -6.92 -7.24 -5.32
CA VAL A 80 -6.89 -6.50 -6.59
C VAL A 80 -5.89 -5.36 -6.54
N ILE A 81 -5.85 -4.59 -5.45
CA ILE A 81 -4.86 -3.51 -5.27
C ILE A 81 -3.44 -4.07 -5.25
N LEU A 82 -3.18 -5.17 -4.54
CA LEU A 82 -1.86 -5.80 -4.51
C LEU A 82 -1.43 -6.28 -5.90
N LYS A 83 -2.34 -6.85 -6.70
CA LYS A 83 -2.06 -7.22 -8.10
C LYS A 83 -1.73 -6.00 -8.96
N ARG A 84 -2.44 -4.89 -8.78
CA ARG A 84 -2.13 -3.62 -9.48
C ARG A 84 -0.75 -3.09 -9.08
N VAL A 85 -0.40 -3.14 -7.80
CA VAL A 85 0.92 -2.72 -7.31
C VAL A 85 2.01 -3.61 -7.90
N ALA A 86 1.83 -4.95 -7.87
CA ALA A 86 2.78 -5.89 -8.47
C ALA A 86 3.02 -5.59 -9.96
N LYS A 87 1.96 -5.32 -10.72
CA LYS A 87 2.04 -4.90 -12.12
C LYS A 87 2.80 -3.58 -12.30
N ALA A 88 2.54 -2.58 -11.45
CA ALA A 88 3.21 -1.27 -11.51
C ALA A 88 4.71 -1.35 -11.18
N VAL A 89 5.15 -2.36 -10.42
CA VAL A 89 6.56 -2.56 -10.10
C VAL A 89 7.27 -3.56 -11.01
N GLU A 90 6.65 -3.94 -12.12
CA GLU A 90 7.13 -4.96 -13.07
C GLU A 90 7.52 -6.29 -12.40
N TYR A 91 6.85 -6.62 -11.29
CA TYR A 91 7.07 -7.89 -10.59
C TYR A 91 6.33 -9.00 -11.35
N VAL A 92 7.09 -9.81 -12.09
CA VAL A 92 6.63 -11.01 -12.84
C VAL A 92 6.36 -12.16 -11.88
#